data_AF-A0ABD6EUW4-F1
#
_entry.id   AF-A0ABD6EUW4-F1
#
_cell.length_a   1.000
_cell.length_b   1.000
_cell.length_c   1.000
_cell.angle_alpha   90.00
_cell.angle_beta   90.00
_cell.angle_gamma   90.00
#
_symmetry.space_group_name_H-M   'P 1'
#
loop_
_entity.id
_entity.type
_entity.pdbx_description
1 polymer ?
#
loop_
_entity_poly.entity_id
_entity_poly.type
_entity_poly.pdbx_seq_one_letter_code
_entity_poly.pdbx_strand_id
1 'polypeptide(L)'
;MTCNEVGFFQTTDHGKSAFGSMVPLNYYIDMCTDMFGDEVEISFIRNNNLAARRRWGGADSYNATNIVLLNGELDPWHALGTYVEIREQNQLPVLIKGAAHCSDMYPKWKDEPKALDGVRKIIEEQVAIYLQSKNDL
;
A
#
# COMPACT_ATOMS: atom_id res chain seq x y z
N MET A 1 -1.44 -12.80 -8.08
CA MET A 1 -0.87 -11.91 -7.04
C MET A 1 -1.47 -12.19 -5.66
N THR A 2 -2.79 -12.10 -5.46
CA THR A 2 -3.41 -12.36 -4.15
C THR A 2 -3.24 -13.81 -3.68
N CYS A 3 -3.59 -14.79 -4.52
CA CYS A 3 -3.42 -16.23 -4.27
C CYS A 3 -1.96 -16.73 -4.44
N ASN A 4 -0.96 -15.85 -4.42
CA ASN A 4 0.43 -16.25 -4.61
C ASN A 4 1.34 -15.44 -3.70
N GLU A 5 1.48 -14.14 -3.92
CA GLU A 5 2.53 -13.34 -3.28
C GLU A 5 1.97 -12.42 -2.19
N VAL A 6 0.92 -11.66 -2.45
CA VAL A 6 0.56 -10.56 -1.54
C VAL A 6 -0.42 -10.99 -0.45
N GLY A 7 -1.26 -12.00 -0.70
CA GLY A 7 -2.22 -12.49 0.30
C GLY A 7 -3.20 -11.41 0.77
N PHE A 8 -3.51 -10.45 -0.11
CA PHE A 8 -4.34 -9.29 0.19
C PHE A 8 -5.84 -9.69 0.27
N PHE A 9 -6.25 -10.32 1.38
CA PHE A 9 -7.62 -10.81 1.61
C PHE A 9 -8.39 -9.92 2.58
N GLN A 10 -9.57 -9.46 2.17
CA GLN A 10 -10.46 -8.56 2.95
C GLN A 10 -11.39 -9.38 3.85
N THR A 11 -10.83 -10.02 4.87
CA THR A 11 -11.62 -10.89 5.75
C THR A 11 -12.34 -10.10 6.83
N THR A 12 -13.39 -10.71 7.37
CA THR A 12 -14.14 -10.20 8.53
C THR A 12 -13.88 -11.04 9.79
N ASP A 13 -12.80 -11.85 9.81
CA ASP A 13 -12.50 -12.79 10.90
C ASP A 13 -12.40 -12.13 12.28
N HIS A 14 -12.07 -10.83 12.31
CA HIS A 14 -11.97 -10.08 13.57
C HIS A 14 -13.33 -9.87 14.27
N GLY A 15 -14.47 -10.00 13.56
CA GLY A 15 -15.82 -9.96 14.16
C GLY A 15 -16.29 -8.59 14.66
N LYS A 16 -15.40 -7.61 14.82
CA LYS A 16 -15.70 -6.25 15.34
C LYS A 16 -16.05 -5.22 14.26
N SER A 17 -16.10 -5.64 13.00
CA SER A 17 -16.49 -4.75 11.90
C SER A 17 -18.02 -4.62 11.83
N ALA A 18 -18.53 -3.65 11.07
CA ALA A 18 -19.96 -3.55 10.76
C ALA A 18 -20.50 -4.79 10.00
N PHE A 19 -19.61 -5.62 9.45
CA PHE A 19 -19.93 -6.84 8.71
C PHE A 19 -19.88 -8.11 9.58
N GLY A 20 -19.66 -7.99 10.89
CA GLY A 20 -19.54 -9.15 11.78
C GLY A 20 -18.43 -10.10 11.34
N SER A 21 -18.77 -11.37 11.12
CA SER A 21 -17.86 -12.47 10.71
C SER A 21 -18.34 -13.21 9.46
N MET A 22 -18.91 -12.49 8.48
CA MET A 22 -19.55 -13.07 7.29
C MET A 22 -18.58 -13.67 6.26
N VAL A 23 -17.39 -13.08 6.09
CA VAL A 23 -16.40 -13.47 5.06
C VAL A 23 -15.10 -13.89 5.76
N PRO A 24 -14.95 -15.17 6.10
CA PRO A 24 -13.75 -15.68 6.74
C PRO A 24 -12.58 -15.88 5.75
N LEU A 25 -11.35 -16.00 6.25
CA LEU A 25 -10.17 -16.23 5.41
C LEU A 25 -10.30 -17.46 4.51
N ASN A 26 -10.85 -18.57 5.03
CA ASN A 26 -10.98 -19.82 4.27
C ASN A 26 -11.83 -19.65 3.01
N TYR A 27 -12.83 -18.77 3.01
CA TYR A 27 -13.61 -18.46 1.80
C TYR A 27 -12.69 -18.03 0.63
N TYR A 28 -11.68 -17.21 0.91
CA TYR A 28 -10.71 -16.79 -0.10
C TYR A 28 -9.71 -17.88 -0.46
N ILE A 29 -9.32 -18.72 0.49
CA ILE A 29 -8.41 -19.84 0.22
C ILE A 29 -9.10 -20.85 -0.69
N ASP A 30 -10.34 -21.23 -0.37
CA ASP A 30 -11.15 -22.14 -1.17
C ASP A 30 -11.31 -21.59 -2.59
N MET A 31 -11.61 -20.29 -2.72
CA MET A 31 -11.66 -19.61 -4.03
C MET A 31 -10.33 -19.69 -4.79
N CYS A 32 -9.20 -19.49 -4.11
CA CYS A 32 -7.87 -19.61 -4.74
C CYS A 32 -7.61 -21.03 -5.22
N THR A 33 -7.95 -22.03 -4.41
CA THR A 33 -7.80 -23.45 -4.75
C THR A 33 -8.69 -23.83 -5.94
N ASP A 34 -9.98 -23.48 -5.90
CA ASP A 34 -10.94 -23.76 -6.97
C ASP A 34 -10.55 -23.15 -8.31
N MET A 35 -9.94 -21.95 -8.29
CA MET A 35 -9.58 -21.22 -9.50
C MET A 35 -8.23 -21.62 -10.09
N PHE A 36 -7.26 -22.00 -9.25
CA PHE A 36 -5.86 -22.13 -9.66
C PHE A 36 -5.27 -23.53 -9.43
N GLY A 37 -6.00 -24.45 -8.80
CA GLY A 37 -5.59 -25.83 -8.57
C GLY A 37 -5.37 -26.17 -7.09
N ASP A 38 -5.43 -27.46 -6.78
CA ASP A 38 -5.29 -28.03 -5.43
C ASP A 38 -3.96 -27.65 -4.76
N GLU A 39 -2.92 -27.34 -5.55
CA GLU A 39 -1.64 -26.87 -5.04
C GLU A 39 -1.68 -25.43 -4.47
N VAL A 40 -2.68 -24.62 -4.85
CA VAL A 40 -2.85 -23.24 -4.40
C VAL A 40 -3.68 -23.20 -3.12
N GLU A 41 -3.17 -23.89 -2.10
CA GLU A 41 -3.74 -23.93 -0.75
C GLU A 41 -3.12 -22.87 0.18
N ILE A 42 -3.61 -22.80 1.42
CA ILE A 42 -3.13 -21.84 2.43
C ILE A 42 -1.60 -21.89 2.64
N SER A 43 -1.00 -23.08 2.56
CA SER A 43 0.44 -23.26 2.78
C SER A 43 1.26 -22.59 1.67
N PHE A 44 0.87 -22.78 0.41
CA PHE A 44 1.46 -22.16 -0.76
C PHE A 44 1.37 -20.64 -0.68
N ILE A 45 0.16 -20.11 -0.48
CA ILE A 45 -0.11 -18.66 -0.42
C ILE A 45 0.71 -18.01 0.71
N ARG A 46 0.69 -18.59 1.91
CA ARG A 46 1.44 -18.08 3.06
C ARG A 46 2.95 -18.10 2.80
N ASN A 47 3.49 -19.18 2.26
CA ASN A 47 4.93 -19.32 2.05
C ASN A 47 5.45 -18.32 1.02
N ASN A 48 4.71 -18.12 -0.06
CA ASN A 48 5.04 -17.14 -1.09
C ASN A 48 4.82 -15.70 -0.60
N ASN A 49 3.85 -15.45 0.28
CA ASN A 49 3.74 -14.18 0.99
C ASN A 49 4.92 -13.86 1.88
N LEU A 50 5.37 -14.84 2.67
CA LEU A 50 6.58 -14.67 3.47
C LEU A 50 7.81 -14.44 2.58
N ALA A 51 7.90 -15.08 1.42
CA ALA A 51 8.97 -14.84 0.46
C ALA A 51 8.94 -13.42 -0.11
N ALA A 52 7.77 -12.93 -0.53
CA ALA A 52 7.59 -11.56 -1.00
C ALA A 52 7.94 -10.53 0.08
N ARG A 53 7.46 -10.73 1.32
CA ARG A 53 7.80 -9.85 2.45
C ARG A 53 9.30 -9.84 2.75
N ARG A 54 9.97 -10.99 2.73
CA ARG A 54 11.44 -11.05 2.89
C ARG A 54 12.17 -10.31 1.77
N ARG A 55 11.65 -10.36 0.55
CA ARG A 55 12.27 -9.72 -0.62
C ARG A 55 12.11 -8.20 -0.63
N TRP A 56 10.97 -7.69 -0.14
CA TRP A 56 10.59 -6.27 -0.28
C TRP A 56 10.52 -5.49 1.04
N GLY A 57 10.70 -6.13 2.19
CA GLY A 57 10.76 -5.48 3.51
C GLY A 57 9.42 -5.26 4.21
N GLY A 58 8.28 -5.38 3.51
CA GLY A 58 6.96 -5.08 4.09
C GLY A 58 6.85 -3.63 4.59
N ALA A 59 5.78 -3.27 5.30
CA ALA A 59 5.53 -1.89 5.73
C ALA A 59 6.63 -1.30 6.63
N ASP A 60 7.20 -2.10 7.54
CA ASP A 60 8.13 -1.62 8.57
C ASP A 60 9.60 -1.65 8.13
N SER A 61 9.91 -2.30 7.00
CA SER A 61 11.29 -2.46 6.52
C SER A 61 11.42 -2.21 5.03
N TYR A 62 10.42 -1.55 4.43
CA TYR A 62 10.51 -1.04 3.07
C TYR A 62 11.66 -0.04 2.97
N ASN A 63 12.48 -0.24 1.95
CA ASN A 63 13.68 0.56 1.73
C ASN A 63 13.85 0.80 0.23
N ALA A 64 13.73 2.07 -0.16
CA ALA A 64 13.96 2.53 -1.52
C ALA A 64 14.58 3.93 -1.50
N THR A 65 15.13 4.34 -2.64
CA THR A 65 15.74 5.66 -2.83
C THR A 65 14.86 6.51 -3.73
N ASN A 66 14.76 7.80 -3.42
CA ASN A 66 14.02 8.79 -4.22
C ASN A 66 12.56 8.39 -4.42
N ILE A 67 11.83 8.28 -3.31
CA ILE A 67 10.42 7.87 -3.32
C ILE A 67 9.57 8.71 -2.37
N VAL A 68 8.38 9.07 -2.83
CA VAL A 68 7.32 9.65 -2.00
C VAL A 68 6.21 8.60 -1.83
N LEU A 69 5.88 8.28 -0.58
CA LEU A 69 4.94 7.22 -0.21
C LEU A 69 3.69 7.85 0.41
N LEU A 70 2.73 8.17 -0.47
CA LEU A 70 1.52 8.90 -0.12
C LEU A 70 0.43 7.94 0.34
N ASN A 71 -0.26 8.28 1.42
CA ASN A 71 -1.44 7.56 1.87
C ASN A 71 -2.54 8.51 2.33
N GLY A 72 -3.79 8.24 1.97
CA GLY A 72 -4.94 8.98 2.49
C GLY A 72 -5.34 8.53 3.90
N GLU A 73 -5.64 9.47 4.80
CA GLU A 73 -6.07 9.14 6.18
C GLU A 73 -7.36 8.32 6.24
N LEU A 74 -8.26 8.49 5.26
CA LEU A 74 -9.53 7.77 5.21
C LEU A 74 -9.46 6.49 4.36
N ASP A 75 -8.29 6.20 3.79
CA ASP A 75 -8.09 5.01 2.96
C ASP A 75 -7.72 3.80 3.81
N PRO A 76 -8.53 2.73 3.89
CA PRO A 76 -8.14 1.52 4.63
C PRO A 76 -6.79 0.91 4.12
N TRP A 77 -6.46 1.14 2.84
CA TRP A 77 -5.12 1.35 2.28
C TRP A 77 -3.97 1.52 3.26
N HIS A 78 -4.09 2.65 3.95
CA HIS A 78 -2.99 3.34 4.58
C HIS A 78 -2.35 2.50 5.69
N ALA A 79 -3.10 1.59 6.30
CA ALA A 79 -2.62 0.69 7.35
C ALA A 79 -1.56 -0.31 6.87
N LEU A 80 -1.50 -0.57 5.56
CA LEU A 80 -0.49 -1.45 4.94
C LEU A 80 0.68 -0.66 4.33
N GLY A 81 0.59 0.67 4.31
CA GLY A 81 1.65 1.55 3.83
C GLY A 81 2.81 1.64 4.81
N THR A 82 3.96 2.10 4.32
CA THR A 82 5.10 2.44 5.18
C THR A 82 5.02 3.90 5.64
N TYR A 83 5.40 4.13 6.90
CA TYR A 83 5.58 5.46 7.49
C TYR A 83 7.02 5.67 7.98
N VAL A 84 7.97 4.88 7.46
CA VAL A 84 9.38 5.00 7.77
C VAL A 84 10.01 6.06 6.85
N GLU A 85 10.37 7.20 7.42
CA GLU A 85 11.14 8.24 6.72
C GLU A 85 12.64 7.88 6.78
N ILE A 86 13.31 7.88 5.62
CA ILE A 86 14.77 7.70 5.52
C ILE A 86 15.35 8.85 4.70
N ARG A 87 15.89 9.84 5.39
CA ARG A 87 16.32 11.11 4.77
C ARG A 87 17.50 10.93 3.84
N GLU A 88 18.44 10.08 4.20
CA GLU A 88 19.65 9.79 3.43
C GLU A 88 19.32 9.15 2.07
N GLN A 89 18.18 8.47 1.97
CA GLN A 89 17.69 7.83 0.75
C GLN A 89 16.60 8.66 0.07
N ASN A 90 16.21 9.81 0.65
CA ASN A 90 15.05 10.57 0.20
C ASN A 90 13.79 9.69 0.08
N GLN A 91 13.52 8.89 1.11
CA GLN A 91 12.29 8.12 1.28
C GLN A 91 11.34 8.91 2.18
N LEU A 92 10.28 9.46 1.59
CA LEU A 92 9.37 10.39 2.24
C LEU A 92 7.95 9.82 2.32
N PRO A 93 7.52 9.30 3.48
CA PRO A 93 6.12 8.95 3.70
C PRO A 93 5.27 10.18 4.03
N VAL A 94 4.04 10.25 3.50
CA VAL A 94 3.10 11.34 3.78
C VAL A 94 1.70 10.80 4.02
N LEU A 95 1.11 11.14 5.16
CA LEU A 95 -0.30 10.90 5.46
C LEU A 95 -1.13 12.15 5.12
N ILE A 96 -2.03 12.01 4.14
CA ILE A 96 -2.86 13.11 3.64
C ILE A 96 -4.16 13.16 4.45
N LYS A 97 -4.28 14.17 5.32
CA LYS A 97 -5.46 14.37 6.17
C LYS A 97 -6.73 14.59 5.37
N GLY A 98 -7.78 13.84 5.73
CA GLY A 98 -9.09 13.89 5.06
C GLY A 98 -9.14 13.34 3.63
N ALA A 99 -8.05 12.79 3.09
CA ALA A 99 -8.02 12.19 1.77
C ALA A 99 -8.35 10.69 1.82
N ALA A 100 -8.98 10.19 0.75
CA ALA A 100 -9.24 8.78 0.51
C ALA A 100 -8.22 8.22 -0.50
N HIS A 101 -8.51 7.02 -1.01
CA HIS A 101 -7.62 6.26 -1.88
C HIS A 101 -7.09 7.07 -3.08
N CYS A 102 -5.76 7.24 -3.14
CA CYS A 102 -5.03 7.89 -4.22
C CYS A 102 -5.57 9.28 -4.61
N SER A 103 -6.09 10.04 -3.64
CA SER A 103 -6.74 11.34 -3.90
C SER A 103 -5.80 12.37 -4.55
N ASP A 104 -4.50 12.25 -4.27
CA ASP A 104 -3.40 13.06 -4.81
C ASP A 104 -3.29 12.99 -6.34
N MET A 105 -3.64 11.84 -6.93
CA MET A 105 -3.53 11.59 -8.38
C MET A 105 -4.67 12.20 -9.21
N TYR A 106 -5.77 12.61 -8.57
CA TYR A 106 -6.89 13.21 -9.28
C TYR A 106 -6.65 14.70 -9.57
N PRO A 107 -7.24 15.23 -10.64
CA PRO A 107 -7.24 16.68 -10.89
C PRO A 107 -7.83 17.45 -9.72
N LYS A 108 -7.31 18.66 -9.51
CA LYS A 108 -7.80 19.59 -8.50
C LYS A 108 -9.29 19.91 -8.71
N TRP A 109 -10.05 19.90 -7.63
CA TRP A 109 -11.47 20.30 -7.63
C TRP A 109 -11.80 21.18 -6.42
N LYS A 110 -12.96 21.86 -6.48
CA LYS A 110 -13.28 23.01 -5.61
C LYS A 110 -13.27 22.69 -4.11
N ASP A 111 -13.81 21.55 -3.71
CA ASP A 111 -14.01 21.20 -2.29
C ASP A 111 -13.14 20.01 -1.88
N GLU A 112 -12.01 19.80 -2.57
CA GLU A 112 -11.06 18.75 -2.23
C GLU A 112 -10.45 18.96 -0.83
N PRO A 113 -10.03 17.87 -0.16
CA PRO A 113 -9.32 17.98 1.11
C PRO A 113 -8.17 18.99 1.05
N LYS A 114 -8.17 19.98 1.94
CA LYS A 114 -7.21 21.10 1.93
C LYS A 114 -5.75 20.66 1.97
N ALA A 115 -5.47 19.49 2.55
CA ALA A 115 -4.12 18.91 2.60
C ALA A 115 -3.55 18.58 1.21
N LEU A 116 -4.40 18.30 0.21
CA LEU A 116 -3.96 17.89 -1.13
C LEU A 116 -3.13 18.97 -1.84
N ASP A 117 -3.46 20.25 -1.67
CA ASP A 117 -2.71 21.34 -2.32
C ASP A 117 -1.25 21.39 -1.85
N GLY A 118 -1.02 21.21 -0.55
CA GLY A 118 0.32 21.14 0.02
C GLY A 118 1.06 19.87 -0.39
N VAL A 119 0.37 18.73 -0.40
CA VAL A 119 0.98 17.45 -0.76
C VAL A 119 1.36 17.39 -2.24
N ARG A 120 0.54 17.94 -3.15
CA ARG A 120 0.91 17.99 -4.58
C ARG A 120 2.15 18.84 -4.84
N LYS A 121 2.35 19.93 -4.09
CA LYS A 121 3.60 20.72 -4.14
C LYS A 121 4.81 19.90 -3.68
N ILE A 122 4.68 19.13 -2.60
CA ILE A 122 5.73 18.21 -2.13
C ILE A 122 6.09 17.22 -3.25
N ILE A 123 5.09 16.63 -3.93
CA ILE A 123 5.32 15.69 -5.04
C ILE A 123 6.08 16.37 -6.16
N GLU A 124 5.65 17.56 -6.59
CA GLU A 124 6.29 18.33 -7.67
C GLU A 124 7.76 18.66 -7.33
N GLU A 125 8.04 19.08 -6.09
CA GLU A 125 9.39 19.35 -5.60
C GLU A 125 10.27 18.09 -5.62
N GLN A 126 9.73 16.96 -5.14
CA GLN A 126 10.45 15.69 -5.11
C GLN A 126 10.76 15.18 -6.52
N VAL A 127 9.79 15.26 -7.44
CA VAL A 127 10.00 14.92 -8.85
C VAL A 127 11.08 15.81 -9.47
N ALA A 128 11.09 17.11 -9.18
CA ALA A 128 12.13 18.02 -9.65
C ALA A 128 13.53 17.62 -9.15
N ILE A 129 13.66 17.23 -7.87
CA ILE A 129 14.91 16.70 -7.30
C ILE A 129 15.36 15.44 -8.05
N TYR A 130 14.44 14.51 -8.32
CA TYR A 130 14.77 13.26 -9.02
C TYR A 130 15.27 13.51 -10.44
N LEU A 131 14.69 14.50 -11.13
CA LEU A 131 15.11 14.88 -12.47
C LEU A 131 16.49 15.56 -12.48
N GLN A 132 16.82 16.35 -11.46
CA GLN A 132 18.14 16.98 -11.34
C GLN A 132 19.23 15.94 -11.03
N SER A 133 18.97 14.99 -10.13
CA SER A 133 19.94 13.95 -9.75
C SER A 133 20.36 13.01 -10.89
N LYS A 134 19.62 13.00 -12.02
CA LYS A 134 19.98 12.22 -13.22
C LYS A 134 20.98 12.93 -14.12
N ASN A 135 21.17 14.24 -13.97
CA ASN A 135 22.12 15.01 -14.78
C ASN A 135 23.56 14.96 -14.22
N ASP A 136 23.76 14.34 -13.07
CA ASP A 136 25.06 14.15 -12.41
C ASP A 136 25.66 12.74 -12.61
N LEU A 137 25.02 11.90 -13.44
CA LEU A 137 25.49 10.58 -13.90
C LEU A 137 25.89 10.63 -15.38
#